data_AF-A0A497PL09-F1
#
_entry.id   AF-A0A497PL09-F1
#
_cell.length_a   1.000
_cell.length_b   1.000
_cell.length_c   1.000
_cell.angle_alpha   90.00
_cell.angle_beta   90.00
_cell.angle_gamma   90.00
#
_symmetry.space_group_name_H-M   'P 1'
#
loop_
_entity.id
_entity.type
_entity.pdbx_description
1 polymer ?
#
loop_
_entity_poly.entity_id
_entity_poly.type
_entity_poly.pdbx_seq_one_letter_code
_entity_poly.pdbx_strand_id
1 'polypeptide(L)'
;IFSPRESGWDAYAARIGSLLYTPPAFMAFYDGSASVKENYEEKTGLAVTFDLIHYHRLTPNSPILTSPHSSGSLRYIDVLAHEGKIYFYYEYARPDGSHELRLNVIETPWLG
;
A
#
# COMPACT_ATOMS: atom_id res chain seq x y z
N ILE A 1 15.78 6.05 5.00
CA ILE A 1 14.47 6.24 5.67
C ILE A 1 13.47 6.65 4.60
N PHE A 2 12.36 5.92 4.46
CA PHE A 2 11.27 6.32 3.57
C PHE A 2 10.42 7.38 4.26
N SER A 3 10.75 8.65 4.04
CA SER A 3 10.10 9.80 4.70
C SER A 3 8.96 10.37 3.86
N PRO A 4 7.92 10.99 4.46
CA PRO A 4 6.91 11.76 3.74
C PRO A 4 7.51 12.77 2.77
N ARG A 5 6.79 13.09 1.70
CA ARG A 5 7.23 14.11 0.73
C ARG A 5 6.93 15.51 1.24
N GLU A 6 7.61 16.51 0.67
CA GLU A 6 7.32 17.92 0.96
C GLU A 6 5.89 18.33 0.55
N SER A 7 5.33 17.66 -0.46
CA SER A 7 3.98 17.91 -0.97
C SER A 7 3.41 16.67 -1.67
N GLY A 8 2.10 16.70 -1.93
CA GLY A 8 1.37 15.62 -2.58
C GLY A 8 0.56 14.77 -1.61
N TRP A 9 0.10 13.62 -2.10
CA TRP A 9 -0.88 12.79 -1.41
C TRP A 9 -0.32 12.00 -0.21
N ASP A 10 1.01 11.90 -0.09
CA ASP A 10 1.77 11.21 0.97
C ASP A 10 2.75 12.18 1.67
N ALA A 11 2.34 13.44 1.79
CA ALA A 11 3.16 14.52 2.35
C ALA A 11 3.15 14.58 3.88
N TYR A 12 2.10 14.06 4.51
CA TYR A 12 1.98 14.02 5.96
C TYR A 12 2.43 12.68 6.54
N ALA A 13 2.00 11.57 5.93
CA ALA A 13 2.48 10.24 6.24
C ALA A 13 2.91 9.51 4.98
N ALA A 14 3.96 8.70 5.10
CA ALA A 14 4.42 7.75 4.09
C ALA A 14 5.11 6.59 4.84
N ARG A 15 4.41 5.47 5.03
CA ARG A 15 4.88 4.36 5.87
C ARG A 15 4.85 3.05 5.09
N ILE A 16 6.02 2.44 4.89
CA ILE A 16 6.10 1.07 4.35
C ILE A 16 5.38 0.11 5.32
N GLY A 17 4.41 -0.65 4.82
CA GLY A 17 3.62 -1.60 5.59
C GLY A 17 4.02 -3.05 5.33
N SER A 18 4.22 -3.42 4.06
CA SER A 18 4.55 -4.79 3.67
C SER A 18 5.43 -4.85 2.43
N LEU A 19 6.08 -6.00 2.21
CA LEU A 19 7.02 -6.24 1.13
C LEU A 19 6.67 -7.55 0.41
N LEU A 20 6.61 -7.51 -0.92
CA LEU A 20 6.59 -8.70 -1.77
C LEU A 20 7.94 -8.82 -2.47
N TYR A 21 8.64 -9.92 -2.24
CA TYR A 21 9.87 -10.20 -2.97
C TYR A 21 9.55 -10.67 -4.39
N THR A 22 10.03 -9.92 -5.37
CA THR A 22 9.93 -10.20 -6.80
C THR A 22 11.33 -10.09 -7.39
N PRO A 23 12.11 -11.18 -7.47
CA PRO A 23 13.52 -11.13 -7.85
C PRO A 23 13.77 -10.26 -9.09
N PRO A 24 14.77 -9.34 -9.06
CA PRO A 24 15.75 -9.11 -8.00
C PRO A 24 15.34 -8.06 -6.95
N ALA A 25 14.09 -7.61 -6.94
CA ALA A 25 13.61 -6.46 -6.16
C ALA A 25 12.56 -6.85 -5.10
N PHE A 26 12.26 -5.91 -4.20
CA PHE A 26 11.08 -5.97 -3.35
C PHE A 26 10.11 -4.87 -3.76
N MET A 27 8.87 -5.26 -4.06
CA MET A 27 7.75 -4.34 -4.13
C MET A 27 7.33 -3.98 -2.70
N ALA A 28 7.26 -2.69 -2.39
CA ALA A 28 6.95 -2.18 -1.06
C ALA A 28 5.63 -1.42 -1.09
N PHE A 29 4.61 -1.96 -0.41
CA PHE A 29 3.33 -1.28 -0.23
C PHE A 29 3.45 -0.31 0.93
N TYR A 30 2.91 0.90 0.75
CA TYR A 30 2.99 1.93 1.78
C TYR A 30 1.69 2.70 1.94
N ASP A 31 1.39 3.07 3.18
CA ASP A 31 0.27 3.96 3.50
C ASP A 31 0.73 5.40 3.37
N GLY A 32 -0.08 6.24 2.71
CA GLY A 32 0.18 7.67 2.59
C GLY A 32 -1.05 8.53 2.87
N SER A 33 -0.80 9.71 3.41
CA SER A 33 -1.80 10.77 3.59
C SER A 33 -1.20 12.15 3.38
N ALA A 34 -2.04 13.08 2.92
CA ALA A 34 -1.66 14.44 2.56
C ALA A 34 -1.62 15.37 3.77
N SER A 35 -2.42 15.07 4.81
CA SER A 35 -2.52 15.88 6.01
C SER A 35 -3.13 15.11 7.19
N VAL A 36 -3.04 15.69 8.39
CA VAL A 36 -3.71 15.20 9.60
C VAL A 36 -5.23 15.01 9.46
N LYS A 37 -5.89 15.69 8.50
CA LYS A 37 -7.33 15.51 8.24
C LYS A 37 -7.67 14.13 7.72
N GLU A 38 -6.69 13.43 7.15
CA GLU A 38 -6.81 12.06 6.66
C GLU A 38 -6.28 11.06 7.70
N ASN A 39 -6.16 11.46 8.98
CA ASN A 39 -5.80 10.53 10.03
C ASN A 39 -6.85 9.42 10.09
N TYR A 40 -6.37 8.19 10.06
CA TYR A 40 -7.17 6.97 9.90
C TYR A 40 -7.73 6.69 8.49
N GLU A 41 -7.40 7.52 7.50
CA GLU A 41 -7.97 7.46 6.16
C GLU A 41 -6.87 7.40 5.08
N GLU A 42 -5.76 6.76 5.40
CA GLU A 42 -4.63 6.60 4.51
C GLU A 42 -5.02 5.80 3.25
N LYS A 43 -4.24 6.03 2.18
CA LYS A 43 -4.39 5.36 0.88
C LYS A 43 -3.09 4.62 0.55
N THR A 44 -3.19 3.64 -0.34
CA THR A 44 -2.03 2.78 -0.64
C THR A 44 -1.24 3.32 -1.83
N GLY A 45 0.07 3.44 -1.63
CA GLY A 45 1.07 3.65 -2.67
C GLY A 45 1.97 2.45 -2.85
N LEU A 46 2.84 2.54 -3.86
CA LEU A 46 3.83 1.53 -4.18
C LEU A 46 5.22 2.16 -4.29
N ALA A 47 6.20 1.49 -3.71
CA ALA A 47 7.61 1.75 -3.86
C ALA A 47 8.35 0.46 -4.25
N VAL A 48 9.62 0.59 -4.61
CA VAL A 48 10.54 -0.52 -4.85
C VAL A 48 11.81 -0.31 -4.07
N THR A 49 12.39 -1.40 -3.58
CA THR A 49 13.74 -1.42 -3.00
C THR A 49 14.50 -2.64 -3.50
N PHE A 50 15.82 -2.53 -3.54
CA PHE A 50 16.72 -3.64 -3.91
C PHE A 50 17.58 -4.10 -2.71
N ASP A 51 17.60 -3.32 -1.63
CA ASP A 51 18.51 -3.52 -0.49
C ASP A 51 17.83 -3.31 0.88
N LEU A 52 16.52 -3.09 0.90
CA LEU A 52 15.70 -2.81 2.08
C LEU A 52 16.08 -1.52 2.83
N ILE A 53 16.99 -0.72 2.28
CA ILE A 53 17.49 0.53 2.87
C ILE A 53 17.03 1.73 2.03
N HIS A 54 17.17 1.64 0.71
CA HIS A 54 16.82 2.67 -0.25
C HIS A 54 15.52 2.29 -0.98
N TYR A 55 14.53 3.16 -0.86
CA TYR A 55 13.19 2.96 -1.42
C TYR A 55 12.91 4.04 -2.46
N HIS A 56 12.44 3.61 -3.64
CA HIS A 56 12.07 4.47 -4.74
C HIS A 56 10.55 4.41 -4.93
N ARG A 57 9.87 5.57 -4.83
CA ARG A 57 8.42 5.64 -5.08
C ARG A 57 8.11 5.32 -6.53
N LEU A 58 7.17 4.41 -6.75
CA LEU A 58 6.59 4.12 -8.06
C LEU A 58 5.29 4.92 -8.29
N THR A 59 4.66 5.42 -7.23
CA THR A 59 3.38 6.12 -7.28
C THR A 59 3.46 7.56 -6.73
N PRO A 60 4.33 8.42 -7.29
CA PRO A 60 4.52 9.78 -6.75
C PRO A 60 3.30 10.68 -6.99
N ASN A 61 2.50 10.45 -8.03
CA ASN A 61 1.46 11.42 -8.40
C ASN A 61 0.13 11.17 -7.70
N SER A 62 -0.18 9.92 -7.36
CA SER A 62 -1.42 9.51 -6.72
C SER A 62 -1.23 8.17 -6.00
N PRO A 63 -2.09 7.80 -5.04
CA PRO A 63 -2.17 6.42 -4.57
C PRO A 63 -2.49 5.48 -5.74
N ILE A 64 -2.05 4.23 -5.65
CA ILE A 64 -2.34 3.18 -6.63
C ILE A 64 -3.62 2.43 -6.29
N LEU A 65 -3.98 2.35 -5.01
CA LEU A 65 -5.21 1.72 -4.54
C LEU A 65 -5.94 2.62 -3.55
N THR A 66 -7.24 2.79 -3.81
CA THR A 66 -8.18 3.54 -2.98
C THR A 66 -9.52 2.81 -2.96
N SER A 67 -10.32 3.01 -1.91
CA SER A 67 -11.74 2.69 -1.98
C SER A 67 -12.47 3.72 -2.86
N PRO A 68 -13.48 3.33 -3.67
CA PRO A 68 -14.42 4.26 -4.29
C PRO A 68 -15.45 4.85 -3.30
N HIS A 69 -15.38 4.51 -2.02
CA HIS A 69 -16.36 4.91 -1.02
C HIS A 69 -15.76 5.79 0.08
N SER A 70 -16.62 6.59 0.71
CA SER A 70 -16.27 7.46 1.84
C SER A 70 -15.02 8.31 1.56
N SER A 71 -14.05 8.29 2.47
CA SER A 71 -12.73 8.94 2.38
C SER A 71 -11.83 8.44 1.24
N GLY A 72 -12.19 7.29 0.65
CA GLY A 72 -11.36 6.54 -0.28
C GLY A 72 -10.24 5.72 0.37
N SER A 73 -10.26 5.54 1.69
CA SER A 73 -9.21 4.79 2.38
C SER A 73 -9.14 3.34 1.94
N LEU A 74 -7.90 2.92 1.69
CA LEU A 74 -7.50 1.55 1.45
C LEU A 74 -6.05 1.44 1.91
N ARG A 75 -5.84 0.79 3.05
CA ARG A 75 -4.60 0.88 3.83
C ARG A 75 -4.22 -0.46 4.45
N TYR A 76 -3.04 -0.52 5.04
CA TYR A 76 -2.51 -1.72 5.69
C TYR A 76 -2.50 -2.93 4.76
N ILE A 77 -2.08 -2.73 3.50
CA ILE A 77 -1.81 -3.86 2.62
C ILE A 77 -0.76 -4.73 3.29
N ASP A 78 -1.14 -5.97 3.58
CA ASP A 78 -0.26 -7.05 3.97
C ASP A 78 -0.28 -8.11 2.86
N VAL A 79 0.92 -8.44 2.38
CA VAL A 79 1.11 -9.25 1.19
C VAL A 79 1.86 -10.53 1.54
N LEU A 80 1.30 -11.66 1.13
CA LEU A 80 1.87 -12.99 1.37
C LEU A 80 1.90 -13.78 0.07
N ALA A 81 3.08 -14.15 -0.41
CA ALA A 81 3.24 -15.13 -1.47
C ALA A 81 3.33 -16.54 -0.84
N HIS A 82 2.45 -17.44 -1.26
CA HIS A 82 2.41 -18.81 -0.74
C HIS A 82 1.77 -19.76 -1.76
N GLU A 83 2.45 -20.88 -2.05
CA GLU A 83 1.97 -21.97 -2.91
C GLU A 83 1.39 -21.51 -4.26
N GLY A 84 2.14 -20.70 -5.02
CA GLY A 84 1.71 -20.24 -6.34
C GLY A 84 0.57 -19.22 -6.29
N LYS A 85 0.35 -18.58 -5.14
CA LYS A 85 -0.65 -17.52 -4.95
C LYS A 85 -0.06 -16.34 -4.22
N ILE A 86 -0.67 -15.18 -4.42
CA ILE A 86 -0.44 -13.99 -3.61
C ILE A 86 -1.75 -13.60 -2.92
N TYR A 87 -1.68 -13.44 -1.61
CA TYR A 87 -2.76 -12.98 -0.76
C TYR A 87 -2.49 -11.51 -0.41
N PHE A 88 -3.47 -10.65 -0.64
CA PHE A 88 -3.47 -9.25 -0.27
C PHE A 88 -4.57 -9.02 0.76
N TYR A 89 -4.18 -8.86 2.02
CA TYR A 89 -5.07 -8.42 3.09
C TYR A 89 -4.99 -6.92 3.22
N TYR A 90 -6.12 -6.24 3.43
CA TYR A 90 -6.13 -4.78 3.62
C TYR A 90 -7.42 -4.30 4.26
N GLU A 91 -7.34 -3.12 4.88
CA GLU A 91 -8.51 -2.41 5.39
C GLU A 91 -9.10 -1.51 4.30
N TYR A 92 -10.43 -1.48 4.19
CA TYR A 92 -11.16 -0.82 3.11
C TYR A 92 -12.34 -0.01 3.64
N ALA A 93 -12.43 1.26 3.22
CA ALA A 93 -13.56 2.13 3.56
C ALA A 93 -14.84 1.73 2.82
N ARG A 94 -15.96 1.66 3.53
CA ARG A 94 -17.28 1.28 3.03
C ARG A 94 -18.17 2.49 2.73
N PRO A 95 -19.28 2.31 1.99
CA PRO A 95 -20.24 3.39 1.71
C PRO A 95 -20.81 4.10 2.94
N ASP A 96 -20.90 3.40 4.08
CA ASP A 96 -21.40 3.93 5.35
C ASP A 96 -20.31 4.62 6.19
N GLY A 97 -19.07 4.70 5.69
CA GLY A 97 -17.94 5.28 6.38
C GLY A 97 -17.23 4.34 7.38
N SER A 98 -17.71 3.11 7.54
CA SER A 98 -17.00 2.09 8.32
C SER A 98 -15.83 1.50 7.53
N HIS A 99 -14.96 0.76 8.22
CA HIS A 99 -13.82 0.08 7.63
C HIS A 99 -13.94 -1.43 7.86
N GLU A 100 -13.56 -2.24 6.86
CA GLU A 100 -13.54 -3.70 6.97
C GLU A 100 -12.25 -4.29 6.42
N LEU A 101 -11.85 -5.44 6.98
CA LEU A 101 -10.78 -6.25 6.42
C LEU A 101 -11.27 -6.96 5.15
N ARG A 102 -10.49 -6.88 4.08
CA ARG A 102 -10.71 -7.62 2.84
C ARG A 102 -9.50 -8.47 2.49
N LEU A 103 -9.76 -9.51 1.70
CA LEU A 103 -8.76 -10.37 1.09
C LEU A 103 -8.98 -10.39 -0.41
N ASN A 104 -7.91 -10.17 -1.18
CA ASN A 104 -7.84 -10.55 -2.59
C ASN A 104 -6.76 -11.60 -2.78
N VAL A 105 -7.06 -12.62 -3.57
CA VAL A 105 -6.13 -13.69 -3.91
C VAL A 105 -5.88 -13.68 -5.41
N ILE A 106 -4.62 -13.69 -5.81
CA ILE A 106 -4.20 -13.77 -7.21
C ILE A 106 -3.40 -15.05 -7.40
N GLU A 107 -3.75 -15.82 -8.43
CA GLU A 107 -2.99 -16.99 -8.85
C GLU A 107 -1.72 -16.53 -9.57
N THR A 108 -0.58 -17.03 -9.11
CA THR A 108 0.76 -16.73 -9.64
C THR A 108 1.57 -18.02 -9.69
N PRO A 109 1.24 -18.98 -10.57
CA PRO A 109 1.88 -20.30 -10.60
C PRO A 109 3.38 -20.26 -10.95
N TRP A 110 3.89 -19.10 -11.39
CA TRP A 110 5.31 -18.83 -11.64
C TRP A 110 6.05 -18.19 -10.46
N LEU A 111 5.35 -17.81 -9.39
CA LEU A 111 5.92 -17.35 -8.12
C LEU A 111 5.78 -18.50 -7.12
N GLY A 112 6.79 -19.37 -7.12
CA GLY A 112 6.92 -20.56 -6.27
C GLY A 112 8.34 -21.06 -6.29
#